data_AF-A0A2V9CBH0-F1
#
_entry.id   AF-A0A2V9CBH0-F1
#
_cell.length_a   1.000
_cell.length_b   1.000
_cell.length_c   1.000
_cell.angle_alpha   90.00
_cell.angle_beta   90.00
_cell.angle_gamma   90.00
#
_symmetry.space_group_name_H-M   'P 1'
#
loop_
_entity.id
_entity.type
_entity.pdbx_description
1 polymer ?
#
loop_
_entity_poly.entity_id
_entity_poly.type
_entity_poly.pdbx_seq_one_letter_code
_entity_poly.pdbx_strand_id
1 'polypeptide(L)'
;MLPQPNFPVRADEFVGRQQQVEIFRQSLQQGLQTGRTASFAVLGDWGIGKSSLLLKFATLCTQPPFEMLPVFLSASSDIRDYLRLAETLLDKYADALLAVPKMQARLRTKLLDWRFRRINFGSVGLESESPRLFLSSGGSLLRHTFKEAWDHFLRPARLNGAVFFLDDLPNITAISKEDLALMIRDQFQSFGIEVMNYSVCFSAKPDYFASTKALADPAVRFYTKFYLEPFTFEETLEYIRSVFGLPLDVSEKVAAWLQEKTRGHPYFLACICKYLMATAKQIQPHKLETYWPAILDELGHKKFCSDVSKLSAKELEMIHQFASLGEGEVSVKHVSGKFQREYFARLVAKDLLIRTGRGRYKLYHPLFREFVRQTQ
;
A
#
# COMPACT_ATOMS: atom_id res chain seq x y z
N MET A 1 -9.92 -18.90 -2.73
CA MET A 1 -9.02 -17.76 -3.02
C MET A 1 -7.90 -18.23 -3.93
N LEU A 2 -7.58 -17.49 -5.00
CA LEU A 2 -6.38 -17.75 -5.81
C LEU A 2 -5.18 -16.93 -5.33
N PRO A 3 -4.04 -17.57 -4.94
CA PRO A 3 -2.86 -16.85 -4.52
C PRO A 3 -2.17 -16.17 -5.71
N GLN A 4 -2.24 -14.84 -5.75
CA GLN A 4 -1.62 -14.02 -6.79
C GLN A 4 -0.54 -13.10 -6.18
N PRO A 5 0.72 -13.55 -6.07
CA PRO A 5 1.75 -12.79 -5.35
C PRO A 5 2.14 -11.46 -6.03
N ASN A 6 1.87 -11.32 -7.33
CA ASN A 6 2.28 -10.16 -8.12
C ASN A 6 1.18 -9.09 -8.25
N PHE A 7 -0.02 -9.37 -7.76
CA PHE A 7 -1.16 -8.47 -7.86
C PHE A 7 -1.78 -8.27 -6.48
N PRO A 8 -2.31 -7.07 -6.18
CA PRO A 8 -3.14 -6.88 -5.01
C PRO A 8 -4.30 -7.89 -5.00
N VAL A 9 -4.61 -8.41 -3.81
CA VAL A 9 -5.70 -9.37 -3.62
C VAL A 9 -7.03 -8.66 -3.84
N ARG A 10 -7.96 -9.30 -4.55
CA ARG A 10 -9.31 -8.78 -4.74
C ARG A 10 -10.04 -8.70 -3.41
N ALA A 11 -10.91 -7.71 -3.24
CA ALA A 11 -11.55 -7.45 -1.96
C ALA A 11 -12.46 -8.59 -1.45
N ASP A 12 -13.04 -9.37 -2.36
CA ASP A 12 -13.85 -10.57 -2.08
C ASP A 12 -13.01 -11.78 -1.66
N GLU A 13 -11.73 -11.81 -2.04
CA GLU A 13 -10.77 -12.85 -1.67
C GLU A 13 -9.79 -12.41 -0.58
N PHE A 14 -9.99 -11.23 0.02
CA PHE A 14 -9.11 -10.68 1.04
C PHE A 14 -9.27 -11.41 2.38
N VAL A 15 -8.16 -11.89 2.95
CA VAL A 15 -8.11 -12.71 4.17
C VAL A 15 -7.22 -12.05 5.22
N GLY A 16 -7.58 -12.22 6.50
CA GLY A 16 -6.87 -11.64 7.64
C GLY A 16 -7.14 -10.13 7.81
N ARG A 17 -6.38 -9.49 8.70
CA ARG A 17 -6.50 -8.04 9.02
C ARG A 17 -7.90 -7.60 9.46
N GLN A 18 -8.66 -8.51 10.09
CA GLN A 18 -10.05 -8.24 10.48
C GLN A 18 -10.16 -7.05 11.42
N GLN A 19 -9.17 -6.87 12.30
CA GLN A 19 -9.11 -5.72 13.19
C GLN A 19 -9.03 -4.39 12.42
N GLN A 20 -8.14 -4.28 11.43
CA GLN A 20 -7.98 -3.06 10.62
C GLN A 20 -9.24 -2.80 9.78
N VAL A 21 -9.83 -3.85 9.22
CA VAL A 21 -11.10 -3.79 8.49
C VAL A 21 -12.24 -3.28 9.37
N GLU A 22 -12.34 -3.77 10.60
CA GLU A 22 -13.39 -3.37 11.53
C GLU A 22 -13.21 -1.93 12.02
N ILE A 23 -11.98 -1.51 12.35
CA ILE A 23 -11.71 -0.12 12.73
C ILE A 23 -12.05 0.83 11.58
N PHE A 24 -11.70 0.47 10.34
CA PHE A 24 -12.06 1.27 9.18
C PHE A 24 -13.59 1.35 9.00
N ARG A 25 -14.29 0.23 9.15
CA ARG A 25 -15.75 0.16 9.10
C ARG A 25 -16.40 1.07 10.15
N GLN A 26 -15.94 1.02 11.40
CA GLN A 26 -16.44 1.87 12.47
C GLN A 26 -16.20 3.35 12.19
N SER A 27 -15.05 3.70 11.62
CA SER A 27 -14.76 5.07 11.20
C SER A 27 -15.70 5.56 10.09
N LEU A 28 -16.05 4.71 9.12
CA LEU A 28 -17.07 5.07 8.13
C LEU A 28 -18.42 5.33 8.80
N GLN A 29 -18.86 4.45 9.70
CA GLN A 29 -20.12 4.61 10.44
C GLN A 29 -20.15 5.93 11.24
N GLN A 30 -19.07 6.22 11.97
CA GLN A 30 -18.93 7.48 12.71
C GLN A 30 -18.90 8.69 11.75
N GLY A 31 -18.25 8.56 10.60
CA GLY A 31 -18.19 9.58 9.57
C GLY A 31 -19.56 9.95 9.01
N LEU A 32 -20.46 8.98 8.86
CA LEU A 32 -21.85 9.23 8.45
C LEU A 32 -22.64 10.04 9.49
N GLN A 33 -22.40 9.79 10.79
CA GLN A 33 -23.09 10.49 11.88
C GLN A 33 -22.54 11.92 12.08
N THR A 34 -21.24 12.09 11.90
CA THR A 34 -20.54 13.36 12.19
C THR A 34 -20.35 14.24 10.95
N GLY A 35 -20.63 13.72 9.76
CA GLY A 35 -20.34 14.37 8.48
C GLY A 35 -18.84 14.38 8.12
N ARG A 36 -17.98 13.68 8.89
CA ARG A 36 -16.53 13.67 8.68
C ARG A 36 -15.92 12.30 8.96
N THR A 37 -15.48 11.64 7.90
CA THR A 37 -14.75 10.37 7.97
C THR A 37 -13.28 10.61 8.31
N ALA A 38 -12.70 9.79 9.20
CA ALA A 38 -11.29 9.90 9.55
C ALA A 38 -10.38 9.56 8.34
N SER A 39 -9.19 10.15 8.32
CA SER A 39 -8.16 9.82 7.33
C SER A 39 -7.18 8.81 7.90
N PHE A 40 -6.60 7.98 7.03
CA PHE A 40 -5.80 6.82 7.42
C PHE A 40 -4.44 6.79 6.74
N ALA A 41 -3.45 6.22 7.42
CA ALA A 41 -2.15 5.88 6.85
C ALA A 41 -1.89 4.37 7.07
N VAL A 42 -1.78 3.62 5.98
CA VAL A 42 -1.47 2.19 5.98
C VAL A 42 0.04 2.03 5.79
N LEU A 43 0.73 1.74 6.89
CA LEU A 43 2.18 1.73 6.99
C LEU A 43 2.67 0.29 7.09
N GLY A 44 3.70 -0.07 6.34
CA GLY A 44 4.18 -1.45 6.35
C GLY A 44 5.27 -1.70 5.32
N ASP A 45 6.03 -2.77 5.52
CA ASP A 45 7.08 -3.17 4.58
C ASP A 45 6.52 -3.66 3.24
N TRP A 46 7.42 -3.90 2.29
CA TRP A 46 7.04 -4.41 0.98
C TRP A 46 6.35 -5.78 1.09
N GLY A 47 5.37 -6.05 0.22
CA GLY A 47 4.70 -7.35 0.14
C GLY A 47 3.85 -7.75 1.36
N ILE A 48 3.63 -6.83 2.30
CA ILE A 48 2.85 -7.06 3.53
C ILE A 48 1.32 -6.96 3.34
N GLY A 49 0.88 -6.55 2.15
CA GLY A 49 -0.54 -6.46 1.77
C GLY A 49 -1.18 -5.07 1.86
N LYS A 50 -0.40 -3.97 1.84
CA LYS A 50 -0.93 -2.59 1.92
C LYS A 50 -1.94 -2.28 0.81
N SER A 51 -1.55 -2.46 -0.46
CA SER A 51 -2.41 -2.21 -1.62
C SER A 51 -3.68 -3.07 -1.59
N SER A 52 -3.55 -4.34 -1.23
CA SER A 52 -4.71 -5.25 -1.05
C SER A 52 -5.67 -4.74 0.02
N LEU A 53 -5.16 -4.21 1.13
CA LEU A 53 -5.99 -3.63 2.20
C LEU A 53 -6.68 -2.33 1.72
N LEU A 54 -5.99 -1.47 0.97
CA LEU A 54 -6.62 -0.27 0.38
C LEU A 54 -7.77 -0.65 -0.57
N LEU A 55 -7.61 -1.69 -1.40
CA LEU A 55 -8.69 -2.18 -2.27
C LEU A 55 -9.86 -2.76 -1.47
N LYS A 56 -9.58 -3.45 -0.38
CA LYS A 56 -10.60 -3.93 0.55
C LYS A 56 -11.39 -2.75 1.13
N PHE A 57 -10.71 -1.71 1.59
CA PHE A 57 -11.33 -0.49 2.10
C PHE A 57 -12.16 0.24 1.04
N ALA A 58 -11.63 0.37 -0.18
CA ALA A 58 -12.36 0.96 -1.30
C ALA A 58 -13.68 0.21 -1.59
N THR A 59 -13.67 -1.13 -1.49
CA THR A 59 -14.88 -1.95 -1.65
C THR A 59 -15.84 -1.79 -0.48
N LEU A 60 -15.34 -1.61 0.75
CA LEU A 60 -16.20 -1.31 1.90
C LEU A 60 -16.93 0.03 1.71
N CYS A 61 -16.24 1.06 1.21
CA CYS A 61 -16.85 2.37 0.96
C CYS A 61 -18.09 2.32 0.07
N THR A 62 -18.12 1.44 -0.94
CA THR A 62 -19.24 1.34 -1.89
C THR A 62 -20.42 0.54 -1.37
N GLN A 63 -20.30 -0.13 -0.22
CA GLN A 63 -21.38 -0.96 0.30
C GLN A 63 -22.61 -0.11 0.65
N PRO A 64 -23.84 -0.66 0.55
CA PRO A 64 -25.08 0.09 0.79
C PRO A 64 -25.17 0.84 2.13
N PRO A 65 -24.58 0.38 3.25
CA PRO A 65 -24.58 1.16 4.48
C PRO A 65 -23.75 2.44 4.42
N PHE A 66 -22.81 2.55 3.47
CA PHE A 66 -21.83 3.63 3.41
C PHE A 66 -22.02 4.54 2.19
N GLU A 67 -22.29 3.98 1.01
CA GLU A 67 -22.48 4.72 -0.25
C GLU A 67 -21.48 5.88 -0.44
N MET A 68 -20.21 5.62 -0.10
CA MET A 68 -19.10 6.55 -0.32
C MET A 68 -18.40 6.24 -1.63
N LEU A 69 -17.92 7.27 -2.31
CA LEU A 69 -17.17 7.14 -3.55
C LEU A 69 -15.69 6.79 -3.25
N PRO A 70 -15.20 5.60 -3.58
CA PRO A 70 -13.77 5.34 -3.55
C PRO A 70 -13.09 5.96 -4.77
N VAL A 71 -11.98 6.67 -4.55
CA VAL A 71 -11.17 7.25 -5.61
C VAL A 71 -9.77 6.69 -5.49
N PHE A 72 -9.31 5.91 -6.46
CA PHE A 72 -8.02 5.23 -6.38
C PHE A 72 -6.97 5.93 -7.24
N LEU A 73 -5.81 6.21 -6.64
CA LEU A 73 -4.63 6.75 -7.32
C LEU A 73 -3.40 5.94 -6.89
N SER A 74 -2.72 5.33 -7.85
CA SER A 74 -1.36 4.83 -7.63
C SER A 74 -0.37 5.96 -7.84
N ALA A 75 0.40 6.28 -6.82
CA ALA A 75 1.43 7.30 -6.89
C ALA A 75 2.57 6.87 -7.85
N SER A 76 3.03 7.83 -8.65
CA SER A 76 4.09 7.65 -9.64
C SER A 76 5.13 8.77 -9.52
N SER A 77 6.36 8.48 -9.93
CA SER A 77 7.43 9.46 -10.10
C SER A 77 7.12 10.55 -11.14
N ASP A 78 6.12 10.33 -12.00
CA ASP A 78 5.70 11.30 -13.00
C ASP A 78 4.96 12.50 -12.39
N ILE A 79 4.53 12.40 -11.14
CA ILE A 79 3.92 13.48 -10.38
C ILE A 79 5.04 14.39 -9.85
N ARG A 80 5.35 15.43 -10.63
CA ARG A 80 6.51 16.31 -10.39
C ARG A 80 6.26 17.43 -9.39
N ASP A 81 5.00 17.77 -9.13
CA ASP A 81 4.63 18.83 -8.21
C ASP A 81 3.20 18.62 -7.70
N TYR A 82 2.78 19.47 -6.76
CA TYR A 82 1.47 19.38 -6.14
C TYR A 82 0.33 19.73 -7.11
N LEU A 83 0.57 20.54 -8.13
CA LEU A 83 -0.43 20.86 -9.15
C LEU A 83 -0.73 19.62 -10.01
N ARG A 84 0.31 18.89 -10.43
CA ARG A 84 0.15 17.61 -11.14
C ARG A 84 -0.53 16.55 -10.30
N LEU A 85 -0.23 16.50 -9.00
CA LEU A 85 -0.97 15.63 -8.08
C LEU A 85 -2.45 15.99 -8.05
N ALA A 86 -2.75 17.28 -7.93
CA ALA A 86 -4.12 17.79 -7.92
C ALA A 86 -4.85 17.42 -9.21
N GLU A 87 -4.30 17.74 -10.38
CA GLU A 87 -4.88 17.39 -11.69
C GLU A 87 -5.16 15.88 -11.81
N THR A 88 -4.18 15.05 -11.43
CA THR A 88 -4.32 13.59 -11.51
C THR A 88 -5.42 13.08 -10.55
N LEU A 89 -5.51 13.64 -9.34
CA LEU A 89 -6.59 13.31 -8.40
C LEU A 89 -7.96 13.71 -8.94
N LEU A 90 -8.07 14.86 -9.60
CA LEU A 90 -9.31 15.32 -10.21
C LEU A 90 -9.76 14.42 -11.36
N ASP A 91 -8.82 13.96 -12.18
CA ASP A 91 -9.11 13.02 -13.27
C ASP A 91 -9.62 11.69 -12.71
N LYS A 92 -8.93 11.12 -11.71
CA LYS A 92 -9.37 9.87 -11.06
C LYS A 92 -10.69 10.01 -10.34
N TYR A 93 -10.95 11.16 -9.73
CA TYR A 93 -12.22 11.47 -9.11
C TYR A 93 -13.35 11.56 -10.13
N ALA A 94 -13.12 12.21 -11.27
CA ALA A 94 -14.10 12.28 -12.36
C ALA A 94 -14.40 10.90 -12.94
N ASP A 95 -13.37 10.07 -13.16
CA ASP A 95 -13.53 8.68 -13.60
C ASP A 95 -14.37 7.87 -12.60
N ALA A 96 -14.08 8.00 -11.30
CA ALA A 96 -14.83 7.32 -10.24
C ALA A 96 -16.31 7.75 -10.23
N LEU A 97 -16.59 9.05 -10.36
CA LEU A 97 -17.97 9.55 -10.45
C LEU A 97 -18.72 9.01 -11.67
N LEU A 98 -18.06 8.94 -12.83
CA LEU A 98 -18.66 8.38 -14.05
C LEU A 98 -18.93 6.88 -13.93
N ALA A 99 -18.19 6.17 -13.08
CA ALA A 99 -18.38 4.75 -12.82
C ALA A 99 -19.55 4.44 -11.87
N VAL A 100 -20.16 5.45 -11.22
CA VAL A 100 -21.29 5.24 -10.30
C VAL A 100 -22.51 4.67 -11.06
N PRO A 101 -22.96 3.43 -10.75
CA PRO A 101 -23.95 2.73 -11.59
C PRO A 101 -25.33 3.39 -11.60
N LYS A 102 -25.72 4.01 -10.48
CA LYS A 102 -27.06 4.62 -10.30
C LYS A 102 -27.09 6.11 -10.63
N MET A 103 -26.04 6.64 -11.26
CA MET A 103 -26.00 8.06 -11.61
C MET A 103 -27.05 8.37 -12.69
N GLN A 104 -27.93 9.33 -12.40
CA GLN A 104 -28.95 9.77 -13.36
C GLN A 104 -28.31 10.21 -14.68
N ALA A 105 -28.91 9.86 -15.82
CA ALA A 105 -28.35 10.16 -17.15
C ALA A 105 -28.04 11.66 -17.34
N ARG A 106 -28.94 12.55 -16.88
CA ARG A 106 -28.74 14.01 -16.92
C ARG A 106 -27.52 14.45 -16.11
N LEU A 107 -27.29 13.83 -14.96
CA LEU A 107 -26.15 14.12 -14.09
C LEU A 107 -24.85 13.64 -14.73
N ARG A 108 -24.90 12.47 -15.38
CA ARG A 108 -23.78 11.91 -16.15
C ARG A 108 -23.39 12.80 -17.33
N THR A 109 -24.35 13.32 -18.10
CA THR A 109 -24.09 14.27 -19.19
C THR A 109 -23.43 15.55 -18.66
N LYS A 110 -23.97 16.14 -17.58
CA LYS A 110 -23.36 17.31 -16.93
C LYS A 110 -21.92 17.05 -16.48
N LEU A 111 -21.64 15.86 -15.95
CA LEU A 111 -20.31 15.48 -15.50
C LEU A 111 -19.34 15.31 -16.68
N LEU A 112 -19.80 14.72 -17.80
CA LEU A 112 -19.02 14.65 -19.03
C LEU A 112 -18.70 16.05 -19.54
N ASP A 113 -19.68 16.94 -19.63
CA ASP A 113 -19.47 18.33 -20.05
C ASP A 113 -18.49 19.07 -19.14
N TRP A 114 -18.62 18.87 -17.82
CA TRP A 114 -17.71 19.42 -16.81
C TRP A 114 -16.28 18.90 -16.98
N ARG A 115 -16.11 17.59 -17.27
CA ARG A 115 -14.81 16.99 -17.58
C ARG A 115 -14.24 17.54 -18.89
N PHE A 116 -15.03 17.64 -19.96
CA PHE A 116 -14.59 18.15 -21.26
C PHE A 116 -14.16 19.60 -21.20
N ARG A 117 -14.93 20.45 -20.50
CA ARG A 117 -14.55 21.84 -20.25
C ARG A 117 -13.17 21.92 -19.60
N ARG A 118 -12.82 20.99 -18.73
CA ARG A 118 -11.49 20.88 -18.08
C ARG A 118 -10.39 20.38 -19.01
N ILE A 119 -10.65 19.40 -19.87
CA ILE A 119 -9.66 18.91 -20.84
C ILE A 119 -9.29 20.01 -21.86
N ASN A 120 -10.25 20.84 -22.27
CA ASN A 120 -10.01 21.99 -23.13
C ASN A 120 -9.20 23.13 -22.46
N PHE A 121 -8.95 23.08 -21.14
CA PHE A 121 -7.99 23.97 -20.50
C PHE A 121 -6.51 23.55 -20.73
N GLY A 122 -6.23 22.34 -21.23
CA GLY A 122 -4.86 21.79 -21.33
C GLY A 122 -4.21 21.81 -22.72
N SER A 123 -4.97 21.99 -23.79
CA SER A 123 -4.46 21.81 -25.16
C SER A 123 -5.17 22.75 -26.14
N VAL A 124 -4.46 23.83 -26.52
CA VAL A 124 -4.63 24.73 -27.67
C VAL A 124 -6.07 25.17 -28.01
N GLY A 125 -6.33 26.47 -27.77
CA GLY A 125 -7.16 27.28 -28.66
C GLY A 125 -8.64 27.44 -28.31
N LEU A 126 -8.93 28.25 -27.30
CA LEU A 126 -9.98 29.29 -27.34
C LEU A 126 -9.92 30.07 -26.03
N GLU A 127 -9.67 31.37 -26.16
CA GLU A 127 -9.80 32.35 -25.08
C GLU A 127 -11.24 32.34 -24.57
N SER A 128 -11.51 31.50 -23.58
CA SER A 128 -12.58 31.77 -22.63
C SER A 128 -11.94 32.58 -21.52
N GLU A 129 -12.13 33.90 -21.55
CA GLU A 129 -11.90 34.78 -20.41
C GLU A 129 -12.82 34.34 -19.26
N SER A 130 -12.34 33.39 -18.46
CA SER A 130 -12.91 32.94 -17.19
C SER A 130 -11.78 32.31 -16.37
N PRO A 131 -11.76 32.47 -15.04
CA PRO A 131 -10.65 33.07 -14.32
C PRO A 131 -9.47 32.12 -14.07
N ARG A 132 -8.50 32.08 -15.00
CA ARG A 132 -7.16 31.53 -14.70
C ARG A 132 -6.39 32.34 -13.65
N LEU A 133 -6.85 33.55 -13.31
CA LEU A 133 -6.14 34.44 -12.38
C LEU A 133 -6.22 34.01 -10.90
N PHE A 134 -7.04 33.01 -10.51
CA PHE A 134 -7.26 32.67 -9.10
C PHE A 134 -6.89 31.22 -8.68
N LEU A 135 -6.57 30.32 -9.61
CA LEU A 135 -6.24 28.90 -9.31
C LEU A 135 -4.77 28.59 -9.63
N SER A 136 -3.85 29.42 -9.15
CA SER A 136 -2.40 29.29 -9.40
C SER A 136 -1.70 28.18 -8.60
N SER A 137 -2.41 27.50 -7.70
CA SER A 137 -1.86 26.41 -6.87
C SER A 137 -2.75 25.16 -6.92
N GLY A 138 -2.13 23.99 -6.78
CA GLY A 138 -2.85 22.71 -6.70
C GLY A 138 -3.88 22.66 -5.57
N GLY A 139 -3.62 23.35 -4.44
CA GLY A 139 -4.55 23.41 -3.32
C GLY A 139 -5.82 24.21 -3.64
N SER A 140 -5.66 25.41 -4.22
CA SER A 140 -6.80 26.22 -4.67
C SER A 140 -7.63 25.47 -5.72
N LEU A 141 -6.95 24.79 -6.67
CA LEU A 141 -7.58 23.98 -7.69
C LEU A 141 -8.45 22.86 -7.10
N LEU A 142 -7.89 22.07 -6.17
CA LEU A 142 -8.63 21.01 -5.48
C LEU A 142 -9.82 21.58 -4.71
N ARG A 143 -9.61 22.66 -3.96
CA ARG A 143 -10.67 23.23 -3.12
C ARG A 143 -11.86 23.72 -3.92
N HIS A 144 -11.62 24.54 -4.94
CA HIS A 144 -12.69 25.03 -5.79
C HIS A 144 -13.41 23.87 -6.50
N THR A 145 -12.63 22.94 -7.06
CA THR A 145 -13.15 21.83 -7.87
C THR A 145 -13.98 20.85 -7.05
N PHE A 146 -13.47 20.40 -5.91
CA PHE A 146 -14.16 19.41 -5.09
C PHE A 146 -15.38 19.99 -4.39
N LYS A 147 -15.39 21.30 -4.12
CA LYS A 147 -16.59 22.01 -3.68
C LYS A 147 -17.68 22.04 -4.75
N GLU A 148 -17.32 22.47 -5.95
CA GLU A 148 -18.23 22.45 -7.10
C GLU A 148 -18.79 21.03 -7.33
N ALA A 149 -17.93 20.01 -7.27
CA ALA A 149 -18.35 18.63 -7.48
C ALA A 149 -19.17 18.04 -6.33
N TRP A 150 -18.90 18.46 -5.09
CA TRP A 150 -19.73 18.10 -3.93
C TRP A 150 -21.17 18.53 -4.15
N ASP A 151 -21.34 19.79 -4.55
CA ASP A 151 -22.63 20.47 -4.70
C ASP A 151 -23.41 19.95 -5.90
N HIS A 152 -22.72 19.74 -7.03
CA HIS A 152 -23.35 19.41 -8.29
C HIS A 152 -23.41 17.93 -8.60
N PHE A 153 -22.59 17.07 -7.98
CA PHE A 153 -22.53 15.64 -8.29
C PHE A 153 -22.74 14.73 -7.09
N LEU A 154 -22.00 14.88 -5.98
CA LEU A 154 -22.12 13.95 -4.84
C LEU A 154 -23.48 14.05 -4.16
N ARG A 155 -23.89 15.26 -3.77
CA ARG A 155 -25.17 15.47 -3.09
C ARG A 155 -26.35 15.03 -3.97
N PRO A 156 -26.43 15.40 -5.27
CA PRO A 156 -27.49 14.90 -6.15
C PRO A 156 -27.46 13.39 -6.41
N ALA A 157 -26.27 12.78 -6.44
CA ALA A 157 -26.10 11.32 -6.55
C ALA A 157 -26.40 10.58 -5.23
N ARG A 158 -26.71 11.30 -4.15
CA ARG A 158 -26.96 10.77 -2.79
C ARG A 158 -25.78 9.97 -2.23
N LEU A 159 -24.57 10.36 -2.59
CA LEU A 159 -23.36 9.78 -2.02
C LEU A 159 -23.04 10.46 -0.69
N ASN A 160 -22.64 9.67 0.31
CA ASN A 160 -22.35 10.20 1.65
C ASN A 160 -20.96 10.85 1.76
N GLY A 161 -20.13 10.71 0.72
CA GLY A 161 -18.83 11.36 0.63
C GLY A 161 -17.91 10.67 -0.37
N ALA A 162 -16.61 10.99 -0.31
CA ALA A 162 -15.59 10.28 -1.06
C ALA A 162 -14.35 9.99 -0.21
N VAL A 163 -13.75 8.81 -0.43
CA VAL A 163 -12.49 8.40 0.21
C VAL A 163 -11.43 8.22 -0.87
N PHE A 164 -10.34 8.96 -0.76
CA PHE A 164 -9.23 8.93 -1.70
C PHE A 164 -8.17 7.95 -1.24
N PHE A 165 -7.92 6.91 -2.02
CA PHE A 165 -6.94 5.86 -1.77
C PHE A 165 -5.67 6.15 -2.58
N LEU A 166 -4.60 6.56 -1.90
CA LEU A 166 -3.32 6.90 -2.51
C LEU A 166 -2.31 5.78 -2.24
N ASP A 167 -2.12 4.90 -3.22
CA ASP A 167 -1.23 3.75 -3.08
C ASP A 167 0.22 4.11 -3.42
N ASP A 168 1.16 3.58 -2.65
CA ASP A 168 2.61 3.81 -2.71
C ASP A 168 2.99 5.30 -2.75
N LEU A 169 2.40 6.10 -1.86
CA LEU A 169 2.63 7.55 -1.76
C LEU A 169 4.11 7.97 -1.83
N PRO A 170 5.09 7.23 -1.25
CA PRO A 170 6.51 7.55 -1.38
C PRO A 170 7.07 7.57 -2.82
N ASN A 171 6.34 7.07 -3.82
CA ASN A 171 6.73 7.15 -5.22
C ASN A 171 6.65 8.57 -5.79
N ILE A 172 5.97 9.50 -5.11
CA ILE A 172 6.03 10.93 -5.43
C ILE A 172 7.34 11.47 -4.85
N THR A 173 8.40 11.43 -5.64
CA THR A 173 9.76 11.78 -5.17
C THR A 173 10.09 13.27 -5.31
N ALA A 174 9.32 14.01 -6.10
CA ALA A 174 9.60 15.42 -6.38
C ALA A 174 9.19 16.36 -5.24
N ILE A 175 8.38 15.87 -4.30
CA ILE A 175 7.92 16.59 -3.10
C ILE A 175 8.49 15.84 -1.89
N SER A 176 8.96 16.56 -0.87
CA SER A 176 9.38 15.91 0.37
C SER A 176 8.21 15.17 1.02
N LYS A 177 8.48 14.10 1.77
CA LYS A 177 7.42 13.28 2.42
C LYS A 177 6.63 14.11 3.43
N GLU A 178 7.34 14.97 4.15
CA GLU A 178 6.82 15.87 5.16
C GLU A 178 5.88 16.91 4.52
N ASP A 179 6.34 17.59 3.47
CA ASP A 179 5.53 18.60 2.78
C ASP A 179 4.31 17.98 2.12
N LEU A 180 4.45 16.80 1.51
CA LEU A 180 3.35 16.07 0.90
C LEU A 180 2.28 15.69 1.94
N ALA A 181 2.70 15.15 3.09
CA ALA A 181 1.79 14.78 4.16
C ALA A 181 1.07 16.00 4.77
N LEU A 182 1.78 17.12 4.95
CA LEU A 182 1.24 18.38 5.44
C LEU A 182 0.22 18.96 4.45
N MET A 183 0.55 19.02 3.16
CA MET A 183 -0.32 19.54 2.10
C MET A 183 -1.61 18.73 1.96
N ILE A 184 -1.51 17.40 1.94
CA ILE A 184 -2.69 16.53 1.92
C ILE A 184 -3.56 16.80 3.15
N ARG A 185 -2.96 16.81 4.34
CA ARG A 185 -3.67 17.06 5.59
C ARG A 185 -4.40 18.41 5.59
N ASP A 186 -3.75 19.48 5.13
CA ASP A 186 -4.37 20.81 5.07
C ASP A 186 -5.59 20.86 4.14
N GLN A 187 -5.53 20.18 2.98
CA GLN A 187 -6.69 20.12 2.09
C GLN A 187 -7.86 19.34 2.71
N PHE A 188 -7.60 18.11 3.17
CA PHE A 188 -8.66 17.26 3.70
C PHE A 188 -9.23 17.78 5.03
N GLN A 189 -8.42 18.47 5.84
CA GLN A 189 -8.93 19.20 7.00
C GLN A 189 -9.86 20.34 6.60
N SER A 190 -9.50 21.11 5.55
CA SER A 190 -10.35 22.20 5.06
C SER A 190 -11.70 21.71 4.54
N PHE A 191 -11.75 20.54 3.88
CA PHE A 191 -13.00 19.93 3.46
C PHE A 191 -13.93 19.59 4.62
N GLY A 192 -13.36 19.05 5.71
CA GLY A 192 -14.13 18.80 6.92
C GLY A 192 -14.72 20.08 7.55
N ILE A 193 -13.98 21.19 7.53
CA ILE A 193 -14.47 22.49 8.02
C ILE A 193 -15.64 23.00 7.15
N GLU A 194 -15.55 22.79 5.84
CA GLU A 194 -16.59 23.15 4.87
C GLU A 194 -17.74 22.13 4.79
N VAL A 195 -17.81 21.17 5.72
CA VAL A 195 -18.87 20.15 5.80
C VAL A 195 -18.96 19.28 4.53
N MET A 196 -17.79 19.03 3.91
CA MET A 196 -17.63 18.08 2.82
C MET A 196 -16.95 16.83 3.36
N ASN A 197 -17.64 15.68 3.30
CA ASN A 197 -17.14 14.41 3.80
C ASN A 197 -16.15 13.78 2.80
N TYR A 198 -14.99 14.42 2.66
CA TYR A 198 -13.85 13.92 1.94
C TYR A 198 -12.79 13.44 2.93
N SER A 199 -12.30 12.21 2.75
CA SER A 199 -11.20 11.66 3.53
C SER A 199 -10.16 11.02 2.65
N VAL A 200 -8.97 10.78 3.20
CA VAL A 200 -7.85 10.17 2.48
C VAL A 200 -7.31 8.97 3.23
N CYS A 201 -6.93 7.93 2.50
CA CYS A 201 -6.23 6.77 2.98
C CYS A 201 -5.03 6.52 2.07
N PHE A 202 -3.82 6.50 2.61
CA PHE A 202 -2.63 6.28 1.77
C PHE A 202 -1.77 5.13 2.30
N SER A 203 -0.96 4.54 1.43
CA SER A 203 0.04 3.54 1.83
C SER A 203 1.47 4.08 1.78
N ALA A 204 2.30 3.66 2.74
CA ALA A 204 3.71 4.04 2.81
C ALA A 204 4.57 3.03 3.61
N LYS A 205 5.88 3.28 3.67
CA LYS A 205 6.81 2.52 4.53
C LYS A 205 6.54 2.79 6.03
N PRO A 206 6.92 1.88 6.96
CA PRO A 206 6.69 2.04 8.39
C PRO A 206 7.30 3.32 8.98
N ASP A 207 8.43 3.75 8.43
CA ASP A 207 9.21 4.90 8.85
C ASP A 207 8.77 6.22 8.22
N TYR A 208 7.63 6.26 7.51
CA TYR A 208 7.18 7.43 6.75
C TYR A 208 7.12 8.72 7.60
N PHE A 209 6.78 8.60 8.88
CA PHE A 209 6.71 9.72 9.83
C PHE A 209 7.90 9.79 10.80
N ALA A 210 8.94 8.97 10.62
CA ALA A 210 10.03 8.85 11.60
C ALA A 210 10.94 10.09 11.68
N SER A 211 11.03 10.86 10.60
CA SER A 211 11.75 12.14 10.53
C SER A 211 10.98 13.29 11.19
N THR A 212 9.66 13.15 11.39
CA THR A 212 8.81 14.16 11.99
C THR A 212 9.02 14.17 13.51
N LYS A 213 9.89 15.09 13.97
CA LYS A 213 10.45 15.11 15.35
C LYS A 213 9.44 15.28 16.50
N ALA A 214 8.14 15.44 16.23
CA ALA A 214 7.14 15.59 17.26
C ALA A 214 5.90 14.73 16.99
N LEU A 215 5.53 13.87 17.95
CA LEU A 215 4.17 13.30 18.05
C LEU A 215 3.08 14.39 18.12
N ALA A 216 3.49 15.64 18.36
CA ALA A 216 2.64 16.82 18.33
C ALA A 216 2.39 17.40 16.94
N ASP A 217 3.08 16.90 15.90
CA ASP A 217 2.96 17.42 14.56
C ASP A 217 1.53 17.21 14.00
N PRO A 218 0.87 18.27 13.50
CA PRO A 218 -0.45 18.19 12.90
C PRO A 218 -0.58 17.14 11.79
N ALA A 219 0.44 16.95 10.94
CA ALA A 219 0.41 15.92 9.90
C ALA A 219 0.39 14.52 10.52
N VAL A 220 1.08 14.30 11.64
CA VAL A 220 1.12 12.99 12.30
C VAL A 220 -0.22 12.69 12.97
N ARG A 221 -0.86 13.68 13.60
CA ARG A 221 -2.11 13.48 14.37
C ARG A 221 -3.35 13.35 13.50
N PHE A 222 -3.31 13.87 12.27
CA PHE A 222 -4.45 13.85 11.38
C PHE A 222 -4.84 12.44 10.89
N TYR A 223 -3.85 11.54 10.78
CA TYR A 223 -4.08 10.17 10.28
C TYR A 223 -4.16 9.16 11.42
N THR A 224 -5.21 8.33 11.38
CA THR A 224 -5.23 7.04 12.07
C THR A 224 -4.25 6.10 11.38
N LYS A 225 -3.28 5.55 12.12
CA LYS A 225 -2.20 4.74 11.54
C LYS A 225 -2.49 3.25 11.70
N PHE A 226 -2.38 2.51 10.61
CA PHE A 226 -2.35 1.06 10.62
C PHE A 226 -0.96 0.59 10.28
N TYR A 227 -0.24 0.08 11.27
CA TYR A 227 1.02 -0.62 11.05
C TYR A 227 0.72 -2.07 10.71
N LEU A 228 1.06 -2.48 9.48
CA LEU A 228 0.90 -3.83 9.01
C LEU A 228 2.18 -4.61 9.28
N GLU A 229 2.06 -5.62 10.11
CA GLU A 229 3.10 -6.61 10.44
C GLU A 229 2.87 -7.91 9.66
N PRO A 230 3.81 -8.86 9.62
CA PRO A 230 3.54 -10.18 9.05
C PRO A 230 2.31 -10.84 9.68
N PHE A 231 1.69 -11.78 8.98
CA PHE A 231 0.53 -12.50 9.50
C PHE A 231 0.86 -13.24 10.80
N THR A 232 -0.06 -13.16 11.75
CA THR A 232 -0.02 -14.05 12.92
C THR A 232 -0.27 -15.49 12.49
N PHE A 233 -0.07 -16.44 13.40
CA PHE A 233 -0.37 -17.84 13.11
C PHE A 233 -1.85 -18.03 12.75
N GLU A 234 -2.76 -17.34 13.44
CA GLU A 234 -4.20 -17.38 13.21
C GLU A 234 -4.56 -16.83 11.82
N GLU A 235 -3.96 -15.69 11.42
CA GLU A 235 -4.15 -15.12 10.09
C GLU A 235 -3.59 -16.03 9.00
N THR A 236 -2.42 -16.66 9.24
CA THR A 236 -1.86 -17.66 8.34
C THR A 236 -2.78 -18.87 8.21
N LEU A 237 -3.34 -19.38 9.32
CA LEU A 237 -4.30 -20.48 9.30
C LEU A 237 -5.57 -20.12 8.51
N GLU A 238 -6.13 -18.93 8.72
CA GLU A 238 -7.27 -18.40 7.95
C GLU A 238 -6.96 -18.35 6.45
N TYR A 239 -5.75 -17.89 6.10
CA TYR A 239 -5.26 -17.82 4.72
C TYR A 239 -5.19 -19.22 4.08
N ILE A 240 -4.57 -20.19 4.75
CA ILE A 240 -4.44 -21.57 4.24
C ILE A 240 -5.80 -22.25 4.04
N ARG A 241 -6.73 -22.04 4.96
CA ARG A 241 -8.10 -22.54 4.82
C ARG A 241 -8.79 -21.91 3.61
N SER A 242 -8.59 -20.62 3.37
CA SER A 242 -9.18 -19.90 2.23
C SER A 242 -8.60 -20.28 0.87
N VAL A 243 -7.33 -20.68 0.83
CA VAL A 243 -6.63 -21.10 -0.39
C VAL A 243 -6.94 -22.56 -0.73
N PHE A 244 -6.79 -23.46 0.23
CA PHE A 244 -6.82 -24.91 -0.03
C PHE A 244 -8.10 -25.62 0.42
N GLY A 245 -8.92 -25.03 1.28
CA GLY A 245 -10.15 -25.66 1.78
C GLY A 245 -9.93 -26.96 2.55
N LEU A 246 -8.78 -27.12 3.21
CA LEU A 246 -8.39 -28.36 3.89
C LEU A 246 -9.10 -28.54 5.25
N PRO A 247 -9.17 -29.79 5.77
CA PRO A 247 -9.54 -30.04 7.16
C PRO A 247 -8.66 -29.28 8.15
N LEU A 248 -9.22 -28.93 9.32
CA LEU A 248 -8.55 -28.04 10.28
C LEU A 248 -7.19 -28.57 10.74
N ASP A 249 -7.09 -29.86 11.07
CA ASP A 249 -5.85 -30.51 11.53
C ASP A 249 -4.75 -30.50 10.46
N VAL A 250 -5.13 -30.61 9.19
CA VAL A 250 -4.21 -30.51 8.05
C VAL A 250 -3.80 -29.05 7.83
N SER A 251 -4.76 -28.12 7.86
CA SER A 251 -4.50 -26.69 7.73
C SER A 251 -3.56 -26.17 8.80
N GLU A 252 -3.70 -26.60 10.05
CA GLU A 252 -2.81 -26.21 11.15
C GLU A 252 -1.37 -26.65 10.91
N LYS A 253 -1.15 -27.89 10.45
CA LYS A 253 0.20 -28.39 10.13
C LYS A 253 0.83 -27.65 8.96
N VAL A 254 0.06 -27.38 7.92
CA VAL A 254 0.52 -26.59 6.76
C VAL A 254 0.82 -25.15 7.16
N ALA A 255 -0.05 -24.54 7.98
CA ALA A 255 0.13 -23.19 8.49
C ALA A 255 1.36 -23.08 9.39
N ALA A 256 1.61 -24.06 10.27
CA ALA A 256 2.80 -24.09 11.12
C ALA A 256 4.08 -24.16 10.28
N TRP A 257 4.12 -25.05 9.30
CA TRP A 257 5.24 -25.18 8.37
C TRP A 257 5.47 -23.87 7.59
N LEU A 258 4.42 -23.26 7.06
CA LEU A 258 4.54 -21.97 6.35
C LEU A 258 4.94 -20.82 7.27
N GLN A 259 4.43 -20.78 8.49
CA GLN A 259 4.80 -19.76 9.48
C GLN A 259 6.29 -19.88 9.82
N GLU A 260 6.82 -21.09 9.94
CA GLU A 260 8.25 -21.33 10.15
C GLU A 260 9.09 -20.78 8.99
N LYS A 261 8.74 -21.15 7.74
CA LYS A 261 9.52 -20.75 6.55
C LYS A 261 9.39 -19.26 6.23
N THR A 262 8.18 -18.70 6.34
CA THR A 262 7.86 -17.34 5.84
C THR A 262 7.76 -16.29 6.95
N ARG A 263 7.73 -16.71 8.22
CA ARG A 263 7.42 -15.83 9.36
C ARG A 263 6.11 -15.04 9.17
N GLY A 264 5.14 -15.62 8.46
CA GLY A 264 3.84 -15.01 8.18
C GLY A 264 3.86 -13.96 7.07
N HIS A 265 4.95 -13.80 6.31
CA HIS A 265 5.03 -12.75 5.30
C HIS A 265 4.08 -13.04 4.10
N PRO A 266 3.06 -12.18 3.84
CA PRO A 266 1.99 -12.48 2.88
C PRO A 266 2.45 -12.75 1.44
N TYR A 267 3.43 -11.99 0.93
CA TYR A 267 4.00 -12.27 -0.40
C TYR A 267 4.59 -13.68 -0.50
N PHE A 268 5.42 -14.09 0.45
CA PHE A 268 6.05 -15.42 0.44
C PHE A 268 5.01 -16.52 0.64
N LEU A 269 4.04 -16.32 1.53
CA LEU A 269 2.89 -17.22 1.67
C LEU A 269 2.17 -17.43 0.34
N ALA A 270 1.85 -16.35 -0.39
CA ALA A 270 1.19 -16.43 -1.68
C ALA A 270 2.04 -17.14 -2.75
N CYS A 271 3.35 -16.87 -2.80
CA CYS A 271 4.26 -17.55 -3.73
C CYS A 271 4.30 -19.06 -3.48
N ILE A 272 4.50 -19.47 -2.23
CA ILE A 272 4.61 -20.89 -1.87
C ILE A 272 3.27 -21.59 -2.09
N CYS A 273 2.16 -20.98 -1.67
CA CYS A 273 0.84 -21.57 -1.86
C CYS A 273 0.50 -21.70 -3.34
N LYS A 274 0.84 -20.72 -4.18
CA LYS A 274 0.67 -20.81 -5.63
C LYS A 274 1.46 -21.97 -6.23
N TYR A 275 2.71 -22.17 -5.80
CA TYR A 275 3.50 -23.31 -6.23
C TYR A 275 2.85 -24.63 -5.81
N LEU A 276 2.48 -24.76 -4.54
CA LEU A 276 1.84 -25.98 -4.01
C LEU A 276 0.53 -26.30 -4.73
N MET A 277 -0.30 -25.30 -5.04
CA MET A 277 -1.53 -25.50 -5.83
C MET A 277 -1.27 -26.01 -7.24
N ALA A 278 -0.17 -25.59 -7.87
CA ALA A 278 0.16 -26.00 -9.23
C ALA A 278 0.77 -27.41 -9.28
N THR A 279 1.56 -27.78 -8.27
CA THR A 279 2.42 -28.96 -8.32
C THR A 279 1.86 -30.14 -7.51
N ALA A 280 1.20 -29.87 -6.38
CA ALA A 280 0.69 -30.92 -5.51
C ALA A 280 -0.74 -31.30 -5.91
N LYS A 281 -0.95 -32.57 -6.29
CA LYS A 281 -2.30 -33.12 -6.53
C LYS A 281 -3.18 -33.05 -5.27
N GLN A 282 -2.56 -33.23 -4.10
CA GLN A 282 -3.20 -33.09 -2.80
C GLN A 282 -2.15 -32.61 -1.79
N ILE A 283 -2.51 -31.65 -0.94
CA ILE A 283 -1.64 -31.15 0.11
C ILE A 283 -1.58 -32.17 1.25
N GLN A 284 -0.41 -32.75 1.45
CA GLN A 284 -0.12 -33.69 2.53
C GLN A 284 1.03 -33.15 3.38
N PRO A 285 0.83 -32.85 4.69
CA PRO A 285 1.83 -32.18 5.52
C PRO A 285 3.19 -32.87 5.54
N HIS A 286 3.22 -34.20 5.58
CA HIS A 286 4.45 -35.00 5.61
C HIS A 286 5.27 -34.93 4.30
N LYS A 287 4.70 -34.40 3.21
CA LYS A 287 5.39 -34.23 1.92
C LYS A 287 5.87 -32.79 1.68
N LEU A 288 5.53 -31.84 2.54
CA LEU A 288 5.86 -30.43 2.30
C LEU A 288 7.37 -30.19 2.16
N GLU A 289 8.18 -30.83 3.00
CA GLU A 289 9.64 -30.72 2.93
C GLU A 289 10.22 -31.28 1.62
N THR A 290 9.54 -32.23 0.96
CA THR A 290 10.01 -32.76 -0.33
C THR A 290 9.89 -31.72 -1.46
N TYR A 291 8.96 -30.77 -1.34
CA TYR A 291 8.81 -29.67 -2.29
C TYR A 291 9.73 -28.48 -1.98
N TRP A 292 10.32 -28.44 -0.78
CA TRP A 292 11.06 -27.26 -0.31
C TRP A 292 12.21 -26.82 -1.23
N PRO A 293 13.10 -27.72 -1.71
CA PRO A 293 14.19 -27.31 -2.59
C PRO A 293 13.70 -26.62 -3.87
N ALA A 294 12.65 -27.17 -4.50
CA ALA A 294 12.09 -26.62 -5.73
C ALA A 294 11.31 -25.30 -5.48
N ILE A 295 10.63 -25.18 -4.33
CA ILE A 295 9.99 -23.93 -3.92
C ILE A 295 11.01 -22.82 -3.73
N LEU A 296 12.14 -23.12 -3.07
CA LEU A 296 13.17 -22.14 -2.80
C LEU A 296 13.89 -21.69 -4.09
N ASP A 297 14.14 -22.62 -5.01
CA ASP A 297 14.70 -22.32 -6.34
C ASP A 297 13.78 -21.37 -7.13
N GLU A 298 12.48 -21.67 -7.17
CA GLU A 298 11.46 -20.84 -7.82
C GLU A 298 11.38 -19.44 -7.19
N LEU A 299 11.44 -19.33 -5.86
CA LEU A 299 11.51 -18.05 -5.14
C LEU A 299 12.80 -17.29 -5.45
N GLY A 300 13.92 -18.02 -5.56
CA GLY A 300 15.22 -17.53 -6.00
C GLY A 300 15.10 -16.80 -7.33
N HIS A 301 14.62 -17.50 -8.36
CA HIS A 301 14.43 -16.93 -9.69
C HIS A 301 13.46 -15.76 -9.73
N LYS A 302 12.33 -15.84 -9.01
CA LYS A 302 11.28 -14.81 -9.07
C LYS A 302 11.60 -13.53 -8.30
N LYS A 303 12.31 -13.61 -7.18
CA LYS A 303 12.55 -12.46 -6.30
C LYS A 303 14.03 -12.21 -6.05
N PHE A 304 14.76 -13.23 -5.59
CA PHE A 304 16.08 -13.00 -5.01
C PHE A 304 17.18 -12.77 -6.06
N CYS A 305 17.11 -13.41 -7.23
CA CYS A 305 18.06 -13.17 -8.33
C CYS A 305 18.04 -11.71 -8.78
N SER A 306 16.85 -11.07 -8.85
CA SER A 306 16.75 -9.66 -9.19
C SER A 306 17.31 -8.73 -8.10
N ASP A 307 17.28 -9.15 -6.83
CA ASP A 307 17.88 -8.38 -5.74
C ASP A 307 19.41 -8.46 -5.81
N VAL A 308 19.93 -9.67 -6.02
CA VAL A 308 21.37 -9.95 -6.10
C VAL A 308 22.01 -9.33 -7.35
N SER A 309 21.34 -9.33 -8.51
CA SER A 309 21.89 -8.77 -9.75
C SER A 309 22.17 -7.27 -9.70
N LYS A 310 21.55 -6.56 -8.74
CA LYS A 310 21.76 -5.11 -8.50
C LYS A 310 22.92 -4.83 -7.55
N LEU A 311 23.61 -5.86 -7.07
CA LEU A 311 24.71 -5.73 -6.11
C LEU A 311 26.06 -5.70 -6.83
N SER A 312 26.92 -4.81 -6.36
CA SER A 312 28.35 -4.87 -6.68
C SER A 312 28.99 -6.09 -6.02
N ALA A 313 30.13 -6.55 -6.53
CA ALA A 313 30.86 -7.70 -6.00
C ALA A 313 31.12 -7.59 -4.47
N LYS A 314 31.46 -6.39 -3.98
CA LYS A 314 31.68 -6.14 -2.55
C LYS A 314 30.40 -6.18 -1.72
N GLU A 315 29.28 -5.69 -2.26
CA GLU A 315 27.98 -5.80 -1.59
C GLU A 315 27.53 -7.26 -1.50
N LEU A 316 27.78 -8.05 -2.56
CA LEU A 316 27.47 -9.47 -2.58
C LEU A 316 28.33 -10.26 -1.58
N GLU A 317 29.64 -10.01 -1.53
CA GLU A 317 30.54 -10.61 -0.54
C GLU A 317 30.06 -10.32 0.90
N MET A 318 29.65 -9.07 1.15
CA MET A 318 29.10 -8.66 2.45
C MET A 318 27.80 -9.40 2.78
N ILE A 319 26.88 -9.55 1.81
CA ILE A 319 25.63 -10.30 1.99
C ILE A 319 25.90 -11.78 2.27
N HIS A 320 26.85 -12.42 1.58
CA HIS A 320 27.28 -13.79 1.87
C HIS A 320 27.84 -13.94 3.29
N GLN A 321 28.64 -12.97 3.77
CA GLN A 321 29.11 -12.99 5.15
C GLN A 321 27.98 -12.82 6.16
N PHE A 322 26.99 -11.97 5.88
CA PHE A 322 25.79 -11.86 6.72
C PHE A 322 24.95 -13.14 6.73
N ALA A 323 24.93 -13.85 5.60
CA ALA A 323 24.22 -15.11 5.49
C ALA A 323 24.91 -16.21 6.30
N SER A 324 26.24 -16.26 6.35
CA SER A 324 26.97 -17.26 7.17
C SER A 324 26.90 -16.97 8.67
N LEU A 325 26.75 -15.71 9.08
CA LEU A 325 26.66 -15.29 10.48
C LEU A 325 25.24 -15.51 11.07
N GLY A 326 24.90 -16.77 11.38
CA GLY A 326 23.73 -17.14 12.21
C GLY A 326 22.38 -16.58 11.77
N GLU A 327 21.33 -16.79 12.58
CA GLU A 327 19.99 -16.23 12.27
C GLU A 327 19.76 -14.80 12.78
N GLY A 328 20.54 -14.39 13.77
CA GLY A 328 20.30 -13.18 14.57
C GLY A 328 20.84 -11.88 13.99
N GLU A 329 20.78 -10.84 14.82
CA GLU A 329 21.36 -9.54 14.53
C GLU A 329 22.88 -9.61 14.52
N VAL A 330 23.50 -9.07 13.48
CA VAL A 330 24.94 -8.99 13.32
C VAL A 330 25.39 -7.57 13.67
N SER A 331 26.26 -7.47 14.68
CA SER A 331 26.97 -6.22 14.98
C SER A 331 27.99 -5.92 13.89
N VAL A 332 28.07 -4.65 13.49
CA VAL A 332 29.11 -4.13 12.57
C VAL A 332 30.49 -4.55 13.05
N LYS A 333 30.74 -4.65 14.36
CA LYS A 333 32.03 -5.06 14.92
C LYS A 333 32.50 -6.45 14.46
N HIS A 334 31.59 -7.37 14.17
CA HIS A 334 31.93 -8.71 13.67
C HIS A 334 32.33 -8.72 12.19
N VAL A 335 32.09 -7.62 11.48
CA VAL A 335 32.33 -7.47 10.04
C VAL A 335 33.23 -6.26 9.75
N SER A 336 33.50 -5.42 10.76
CA SER A 336 34.22 -4.15 10.64
C SER A 336 35.69 -4.43 10.46
N GLY A 337 36.25 -3.88 9.38
CA GLY A 337 37.62 -4.15 8.92
C GLY A 337 37.64 -4.61 7.46
N LYS A 338 36.59 -5.34 7.02
CA LYS A 338 36.47 -5.80 5.62
C LYS A 338 35.62 -4.88 4.74
N PHE A 339 34.59 -4.25 5.32
CA PHE A 339 33.65 -3.42 4.56
C PHE A 339 33.56 -2.00 5.10
N GLN A 340 33.50 -1.04 4.18
CA GLN A 340 33.27 0.38 4.48
C GLN A 340 31.82 0.61 4.91
N ARG A 341 31.59 1.64 5.75
CA ARG A 341 30.25 1.98 6.27
C ARG A 341 29.23 2.29 5.17
N GLU A 342 29.69 2.80 4.03
CA GLU A 342 28.84 3.12 2.88
C GLU A 342 28.09 1.90 2.35
N TYR A 343 28.70 0.71 2.37
CA TYR A 343 28.03 -0.52 1.90
C TYR A 343 26.84 -0.90 2.77
N PHE A 344 26.92 -0.68 4.09
CA PHE A 344 25.77 -0.87 4.98
C PHE A 344 24.63 0.08 4.61
N ALA A 345 24.94 1.36 4.38
CA ALA A 345 23.94 2.35 3.99
C ALA A 345 23.29 2.02 2.64
N ARG A 346 24.08 1.58 1.65
CA ARG A 346 23.56 1.17 0.33
C ARG A 346 22.67 -0.07 0.42
N LEU A 347 23.06 -1.08 1.18
CA LEU A 347 22.26 -2.30 1.36
C LEU A 347 20.97 -2.05 2.15
N VAL A 348 20.98 -1.12 3.10
CA VAL A 348 19.75 -0.63 3.76
C VAL A 348 18.87 0.13 2.76
N ALA A 349 19.45 1.01 1.94
CA ALA A 349 18.70 1.74 0.92
C ALA A 349 18.08 0.82 -0.16
N LYS A 350 18.70 -0.34 -0.41
CA LYS A 350 18.20 -1.41 -1.29
C LYS A 350 17.21 -2.36 -0.58
N ASP A 351 16.84 -2.09 0.67
CA ASP A 351 15.95 -2.90 1.50
C ASP A 351 16.43 -4.37 1.72
N LEU A 352 17.74 -4.64 1.59
CA LEU A 352 18.30 -5.98 1.81
C LEU A 352 18.83 -6.19 3.23
N LEU A 353 19.18 -5.09 3.91
CA LEU A 353 19.52 -5.07 5.32
C LEU A 353 18.53 -4.22 6.11
N ILE A 354 18.12 -4.73 7.26
CA ILE A 354 17.32 -3.99 8.24
C ILE A 354 18.23 -3.58 9.38
N ARG A 355 18.28 -2.29 9.67
CA ARG A 355 19.01 -1.74 10.82
C ARG A 355 18.14 -1.89 12.08
N THR A 356 18.58 -2.74 13.01
CA THR A 356 17.85 -3.00 14.27
C THR A 356 18.33 -2.13 15.43
N GLY A 357 19.49 -1.47 15.26
CA GLY A 357 20.04 -0.57 16.27
C GLY A 357 21.30 0.14 15.81
N ARG A 358 21.98 0.81 16.75
CA ARG A 358 23.26 1.46 16.46
C ARG A 358 24.32 0.41 16.11
N GLY A 359 24.67 0.33 14.82
CA GLY A 359 25.65 -0.62 14.32
C GLY A 359 25.20 -2.09 14.37
N ARG A 360 23.89 -2.36 14.37
CA ARG A 360 23.33 -3.71 14.32
C ARG A 360 22.40 -3.84 13.12
N TYR A 361 22.59 -4.93 12.37
CA TYR A 361 21.89 -5.19 11.12
C TYR A 361 21.48 -6.66 11.03
N LYS A 362 20.42 -6.93 10.29
CA LYS A 362 20.02 -8.28 9.89
C LYS A 362 19.62 -8.29 8.42
N LEU A 363 19.70 -9.46 7.77
CA LEU A 363 19.09 -9.64 6.46
C LEU A 363 17.58 -9.43 6.56
N TYR A 364 16.97 -8.90 5.51
CA TYR A 364 15.56 -8.53 5.53
C TYR A 364 14.63 -9.73 5.73
N HIS A 365 15.01 -10.91 5.24
CA HIS A 365 14.19 -12.12 5.35
C HIS A 365 15.02 -13.41 5.48
N PRO A 366 14.57 -14.42 6.25
CA PRO A 366 15.23 -15.73 6.35
C PRO A 366 15.36 -16.47 5.03
N LEU A 367 14.32 -16.43 4.19
CA LEU A 367 14.35 -17.09 2.87
C LEU A 367 15.44 -16.52 1.96
N PHE A 368 15.67 -15.20 2.03
CA PHE A 368 16.76 -14.59 1.29
C PHE A 368 18.12 -15.06 1.81
N ARG A 369 18.28 -15.22 3.13
CA ARG A 369 19.48 -15.80 3.74
C ARG A 369 19.72 -17.22 3.24
N GLU A 370 18.68 -18.05 3.22
CA GLU A 370 18.79 -19.45 2.78
C GLU A 370 19.20 -19.53 1.30
N PHE A 371 18.57 -18.73 0.44
CA PHE A 371 18.96 -18.60 -0.96
C PHE A 371 20.44 -18.20 -1.12
N VAL A 372 20.88 -17.13 -0.44
CA VAL A 372 22.26 -16.63 -0.51
C VAL A 372 23.29 -17.67 -0.04
N ARG A 373 22.93 -18.56 0.90
CA ARG A 373 23.81 -19.66 1.33
C ARG A 373 23.97 -20.75 0.28
N GLN A 374 22.94 -20.98 -0.54
CA GLN A 374 22.96 -21.99 -1.60
C GLN A 374 23.70 -21.52 -2.86
N THR A 375 23.75 -20.21 -3.09
CA THR A 375 24.43 -19.60 -4.23
C THR A 375 25.87 -19.17 -3.93
N GLN A 376 26.50 -19.72 -2.88
CA GLN A 376 27.90 -19.44 -2.54
C GLN A 376 28.89 -20.15 -3.46
#